data_AF-A0A1Y2F075-F1
#
_entry.id   AF-A0A1Y2F075-F1
#
_cell.length_a   1.000
_cell.length_b   1.000
_cell.length_c   1.000
_cell.angle_alpha   90.00
_cell.angle_beta   90.00
_cell.angle_gamma   90.00
#
_symmetry.space_group_name_H-M   'P 1'
#
loop_
_entity.id
_entity.type
_entity.pdbx_description
1 polymer ?
#
loop_
_entity_poly.entity_id
_entity_poly.type
_entity_poly.pdbx_seq_one_letter_code
_entity_poly.pdbx_strand_id
1 'polypeptide(L)'
;MPVTLAQFDAAHAHSTAAEAFGVPQRPLPKEKILEMLGVSTAIAHCWIAEEQGVHPLFQDASQRVRGLAEQLLERDNKIRNTIAENPYKSSPWGGREKDDKSFLGTFNGGFAQRHNTRLLIMLLFDEEASAEAFGYIDEVVKKALHSAATPAAVPWRLLVGWRDFHAEGVSAWVRAKTLLLAHNYELAIHHAAAQRGINSMGHAPSLTARQTRRTGVAQAELRRRWA
;
A
#
# COMPACT_ATOMS: atom_id res chain seq x y z
N MET A 1 11.07 1.77 -26.05
CA MET A 1 10.82 3.14 -25.58
C MET A 1 9.99 3.05 -24.31
N PRO A 2 10.27 3.83 -23.27
CA PRO A 2 9.44 3.82 -22.07
C PRO A 2 8.00 4.25 -22.42
N VAL A 3 7.03 3.66 -21.74
CA VAL A 3 5.61 4.00 -21.91
C VAL A 3 5.38 5.41 -21.39
N THR A 4 4.76 6.27 -22.20
CA THR A 4 4.40 7.63 -21.75
C THR A 4 3.05 7.62 -21.03
N LEU A 5 2.87 8.57 -20.12
CA LEU A 5 1.59 8.75 -19.42
C LEU A 5 0.45 8.99 -20.43
N ALA A 6 0.69 9.78 -21.48
CA ALA A 6 -0.28 10.05 -22.53
C ALA A 6 -0.75 8.78 -23.28
N GLN A 7 0.15 7.82 -23.51
CA GLN A 7 -0.23 6.53 -24.13
C GLN A 7 -1.14 5.71 -23.23
N PHE A 8 -0.90 5.75 -21.92
CA PHE A 8 -1.76 5.07 -20.95
C PHE A 8 -3.11 5.75 -20.82
N ASP A 9 -3.13 7.09 -20.68
CA ASP A 9 -4.36 7.86 -20.58
C ASP A 9 -5.25 7.64 -21.80
N ALA A 10 -4.69 7.56 -23.00
CA ALA A 10 -5.47 7.23 -24.21
C ALA A 10 -6.17 5.86 -24.11
N ALA A 11 -5.54 4.86 -23.48
CA ALA A 11 -6.10 3.53 -23.32
C ALA A 11 -7.12 3.42 -22.17
N HIS A 12 -6.93 4.20 -21.10
CA HIS A 12 -7.69 4.08 -19.85
C HIS A 12 -8.39 5.38 -19.40
N ALA A 13 -8.60 6.34 -20.31
CA ALA A 13 -9.27 7.61 -20.03
C ALA A 13 -10.67 7.42 -19.42
N HIS A 14 -11.38 6.37 -19.84
CA HIS A 14 -12.73 6.06 -19.37
C HIS A 14 -12.74 5.28 -18.05
N SER A 15 -11.62 4.69 -17.64
CA SER A 15 -11.55 3.87 -16.43
C SER A 15 -11.51 4.75 -15.19
N THR A 16 -12.28 4.40 -14.16
CA THR A 16 -12.34 5.15 -12.90
C THR A 16 -11.72 4.37 -11.74
N ALA A 17 -11.26 5.08 -10.70
CA ALA A 17 -10.75 4.41 -9.50
C ALA A 17 -11.82 3.57 -8.77
N ALA A 18 -13.09 3.94 -8.91
CA ALA A 18 -14.22 3.16 -8.40
C ALA A 18 -14.37 1.82 -9.15
N GLU A 19 -14.18 1.80 -10.46
CA GLU A 19 -14.13 0.54 -11.25
C GLU A 19 -12.88 -0.27 -10.90
N ALA A 20 -11.75 0.39 -10.70
CA ALA A 20 -10.50 -0.26 -10.34
C ALA A 20 -10.58 -0.95 -8.97
N PHE A 21 -11.20 -0.35 -7.96
CA PHE A 21 -11.19 -0.84 -6.58
C PHE A 21 -12.57 -0.89 -5.93
N GLY A 22 -13.59 -1.27 -6.69
CA GLY A 22 -14.98 -1.32 -6.24
C GLY A 22 -15.13 -1.89 -4.82
N VAL A 23 -15.96 -1.20 -4.03
CA VAL A 23 -16.27 -1.62 -2.65
C VAL A 23 -17.17 -2.86 -2.70
N PRO A 24 -16.97 -3.86 -1.81
CA PRO A 24 -17.85 -5.01 -1.73
C PRO A 24 -19.31 -4.63 -1.56
N GLN A 25 -20.20 -5.36 -2.25
CA GLN A 25 -21.63 -5.15 -2.20
C GLN A 25 -22.26 -5.88 -1.01
N ARG A 26 -23.39 -5.36 -0.53
CA ARG A 26 -24.17 -5.96 0.56
C ARG A 26 -25.06 -7.10 0.02
N PRO A 27 -25.41 -8.10 0.85
CA PRO A 27 -24.93 -8.33 2.22
C PRO A 27 -23.46 -8.74 2.26
N LEU A 28 -22.75 -8.41 3.34
CA LEU A 28 -21.34 -8.74 3.47
C LEU A 28 -21.15 -10.12 4.11
N PRO A 29 -20.60 -11.11 3.37
CA PRO A 29 -20.22 -12.36 4.00
C PRO A 29 -19.00 -12.14 4.90
N LYS A 30 -18.86 -13.00 5.92
CA LYS A 30 -17.77 -13.00 6.90
C LYS A 30 -16.40 -12.91 6.24
N GLU A 31 -16.18 -13.65 5.16
CA GLU A 31 -14.90 -13.69 4.43
C GLU A 31 -14.58 -12.30 3.86
N LYS A 32 -15.58 -11.58 3.34
CA LYS A 32 -15.38 -10.22 2.81
C LYS A 32 -15.10 -9.22 3.90
N ILE A 33 -15.74 -9.34 5.05
CA ILE A 33 -15.43 -8.50 6.22
C ILE A 33 -13.98 -8.72 6.65
N LEU A 34 -13.55 -9.98 6.76
CA LEU A 34 -12.16 -10.32 7.11
C LEU A 34 -11.15 -9.85 6.06
N GLU A 35 -11.49 -9.91 4.77
CA GLU A 35 -10.68 -9.35 3.68
C GLU A 35 -10.53 -7.83 3.83
N MET A 36 -11.63 -7.11 4.08
CA MET A 36 -11.60 -5.66 4.27
C MET A 36 -10.79 -5.26 5.51
N LEU A 37 -10.94 -6.00 6.62
CA LEU A 37 -10.10 -5.82 7.80
C LEU A 37 -8.63 -6.12 7.51
N GLY A 38 -8.33 -7.12 6.66
CA GLY A 38 -6.96 -7.41 6.23
C GLY A 38 -6.32 -6.23 5.50
N VAL A 39 -7.08 -5.56 4.65
CA VAL A 39 -6.63 -4.34 3.95
C VAL A 39 -6.38 -3.20 4.94
N SER A 40 -7.29 -2.92 5.88
CA SER A 40 -7.07 -1.84 6.85
C SER A 40 -5.91 -2.13 7.81
N THR A 41 -5.74 -3.39 8.22
CA THR A 41 -4.60 -3.84 9.03
C THR A 41 -3.28 -3.63 8.27
N ALA A 42 -3.19 -4.09 7.02
CA ALA A 42 -1.98 -3.89 6.20
C ALA A 42 -1.65 -2.41 5.98
N ILE A 43 -2.68 -1.55 5.84
CA ILE A 43 -2.50 -0.11 5.74
C ILE A 43 -1.94 0.49 7.03
N ALA A 44 -2.48 0.11 8.19
CA ALA A 44 -1.93 0.58 9.46
C ALA A 44 -0.43 0.22 9.57
N HIS A 45 -0.06 -1.00 9.17
CA HIS A 45 1.32 -1.46 9.19
C HIS A 45 2.27 -0.75 8.21
N CYS A 46 1.75 0.09 7.30
CA CYS A 46 2.62 0.99 6.55
C CYS A 46 3.28 2.05 7.46
N TRP A 47 2.67 2.42 8.59
CA TRP A 47 3.20 3.44 9.52
C TRP A 47 3.67 2.89 10.87
N ILE A 48 3.28 1.66 11.23
CA ILE A 48 3.69 1.01 12.46
C ILE A 48 4.19 -0.40 12.19
N ALA A 49 5.25 -0.82 12.87
CA ALA A 49 5.82 -2.15 12.67
C ALA A 49 4.79 -3.26 12.99
N GLU A 50 4.72 -4.27 12.13
CA GLU A 50 3.91 -5.47 12.39
C GLU A 50 4.51 -6.32 13.52
N GLU A 51 5.83 -6.47 13.52
CA GLU A 51 6.57 -7.28 14.47
C GLU A 51 7.89 -6.61 14.86
N GLN A 52 8.48 -7.09 15.96
CA GLN A 52 9.80 -6.61 16.40
C GLN A 52 10.85 -6.89 15.32
N GLY A 53 11.54 -5.84 14.88
CA GLY A 53 12.58 -5.93 13.85
C GLY A 53 12.09 -5.74 12.42
N VAL A 54 10.77 -5.63 12.18
CA VAL A 54 10.22 -5.24 10.88
C VAL A 54 10.08 -3.72 10.86
N HIS A 55 10.70 -3.06 9.89
CA HIS A 55 10.54 -1.62 9.73
C HIS A 55 9.26 -1.32 8.95
N PRO A 56 8.43 -0.36 9.41
CA PRO A 56 7.28 0.10 8.64
C PRO A 56 7.75 0.74 7.33
N LEU A 57 6.83 0.81 6.36
CA LEU A 57 7.08 1.47 5.08
C LEU A 57 7.46 2.95 5.26
N PHE A 58 6.80 3.63 6.20
CA PHE A 58 7.01 5.04 6.53
C PHE A 58 7.59 5.16 7.95
N GLN A 59 8.92 5.24 8.04
CA GLN A 59 9.65 5.19 9.32
C GLN A 59 9.58 6.50 10.11
N ASP A 60 9.45 7.63 9.41
CA ASP A 60 9.53 8.97 10.01
C ASP A 60 8.18 9.57 10.36
N ALA A 61 7.12 8.75 10.33
CA ALA A 61 5.75 9.16 10.60
C ALA A 61 5.60 9.80 11.99
N SER A 62 4.82 10.89 12.08
CA SER A 62 4.53 11.57 13.33
C SER A 62 3.77 10.71 14.34
N GLN A 63 3.85 11.09 15.62
CA GLN A 63 3.10 10.43 16.69
C GLN A 63 1.59 10.42 16.43
N ARG A 64 1.06 11.44 15.76
CA ARG A 64 -0.36 11.54 15.41
C ARG A 64 -0.75 10.46 14.41
N VAL A 65 0.01 10.30 13.33
CA VAL A 65 -0.24 9.29 12.30
C VAL A 65 -0.10 7.89 12.89
N ARG A 66 0.94 7.64 13.69
CA ARG A 66 1.13 6.38 14.42
C ARG A 66 -0.04 6.08 15.36
N GLY A 67 -0.50 7.07 16.13
CA GLY A 67 -1.64 6.90 17.02
C GLY A 67 -2.96 6.58 16.30
N LEU A 68 -3.17 7.13 15.09
CA LEU A 68 -4.31 6.76 14.24
C LEU A 68 -4.19 5.32 13.72
N ALA A 69 -2.98 4.89 13.33
CA ALA A 69 -2.71 3.53 12.89
C ALA A 69 -2.91 2.51 14.02
N GLU A 70 -2.45 2.82 15.24
CA GLU A 70 -2.66 1.98 16.44
C GLU A 70 -4.15 1.84 16.76
N GLN A 71 -4.89 2.94 16.81
CA GLN A 71 -6.35 2.91 17.03
C GLN A 71 -7.07 2.08 15.95
N LEU A 72 -6.61 2.15 14.69
CA LEU A 72 -7.17 1.38 13.60
C LEU A 72 -6.95 -0.13 13.82
N LEU A 73 -5.76 -0.54 14.25
CA LEU A 73 -5.46 -1.94 14.60
C LEU A 73 -6.31 -2.43 15.77
N GLU A 74 -6.41 -1.65 16.84
CA GLU A 74 -7.25 -2.00 18.01
C GLU A 74 -8.71 -2.23 17.59
N ARG A 75 -9.24 -1.33 16.77
CA ARG A 75 -10.60 -1.43 16.22
C ARG A 75 -10.76 -2.68 15.35
N ASP A 76 -9.82 -2.97 14.47
CA ASP A 76 -9.87 -4.14 13.59
C ASP A 76 -9.81 -5.44 14.38
N ASN A 77 -8.92 -5.53 15.37
CA ASN A 77 -8.81 -6.67 16.27
C ASN A 77 -10.09 -6.91 17.06
N LYS A 78 -10.73 -5.86 17.56
CA LYS A 78 -12.03 -5.96 18.25
C LYS A 78 -13.10 -6.58 17.34
N ILE A 79 -13.16 -6.18 16.07
CA ILE A 79 -14.12 -6.74 15.11
C ILE A 79 -13.79 -8.20 14.80
N ARG A 80 -12.50 -8.55 14.61
CA ARG A 80 -12.07 -9.95 14.42
C ARG A 80 -12.48 -10.83 15.59
N ASN A 81 -12.31 -10.36 16.82
CA ASN A 81 -12.72 -11.09 18.03
C ASN A 81 -14.24 -11.31 18.05
N THR A 82 -15.04 -10.29 17.71
CA THR A 82 -16.51 -10.43 17.60
C THR A 82 -16.93 -11.47 16.55
N ILE A 83 -16.19 -11.55 15.43
CA ILE A 83 -16.42 -12.56 14.38
C ILE A 83 -16.01 -13.96 14.85
N ALA A 84 -14.91 -14.08 15.60
CA ALA A 84 -14.43 -15.35 16.13
C ALA A 84 -15.41 -15.95 17.16
N GLU A 85 -16.01 -15.10 18.01
CA GLU A 85 -17.03 -15.50 18.99
C GLU A 85 -18.35 -15.95 18.36
N ASN A 86 -18.63 -15.58 17.10
CA ASN A 86 -19.87 -15.90 16.39
C ASN A 86 -19.62 -16.62 15.05
N PRO A 87 -19.09 -17.86 15.05
CA PRO A 87 -18.57 -18.50 13.84
C PRO A 87 -19.64 -18.90 12.82
N TYR A 88 -20.88 -19.17 13.25
CA TYR A 88 -21.94 -19.75 12.42
C TYR A 88 -22.78 -18.75 11.63
N LYS A 89 -22.51 -17.44 11.75
CA LYS A 89 -23.29 -16.42 11.05
C LYS A 89 -22.59 -15.98 9.77
N SER A 90 -23.37 -15.83 8.69
CA SER A 90 -22.89 -15.28 7.41
C SER A 90 -22.36 -13.85 7.55
N SER A 91 -22.92 -13.07 8.48
CA SER A 91 -22.41 -11.78 8.94
C SER A 91 -22.32 -11.80 10.47
N PRO A 92 -21.27 -11.23 11.10
CA PRO A 92 -21.14 -11.21 12.56
C PRO A 92 -22.35 -10.57 13.27
N TRP A 93 -23.08 -9.71 12.56
CA TRP A 93 -24.26 -9.02 13.07
C TRP A 93 -25.58 -9.77 12.81
N GLY A 94 -25.54 -10.97 12.22
CA GLY A 94 -26.74 -11.77 11.94
C GLY A 94 -27.55 -11.25 10.76
N GLY A 95 -26.88 -10.73 9.71
CA GLY A 95 -27.55 -10.28 8.48
C GLY A 95 -28.23 -8.91 8.60
N ARG A 96 -27.83 -8.08 9.56
CA ARG A 96 -28.39 -6.74 9.76
C ARG A 96 -27.84 -5.76 8.73
N GLU A 97 -28.69 -5.36 7.79
CA GLU A 97 -28.33 -4.42 6.72
C GLU A 97 -27.76 -3.09 7.24
N LYS A 98 -28.27 -2.59 8.37
CA LYS A 98 -27.78 -1.37 9.01
C LYS A 98 -26.35 -1.49 9.50
N ASP A 99 -25.98 -2.65 10.04
CA ASP A 99 -24.64 -2.88 10.59
C ASP A 99 -23.62 -3.08 9.46
N ASP A 100 -23.98 -3.82 8.41
CA ASP A 100 -23.19 -3.91 7.18
C ASP A 100 -22.95 -2.53 6.55
N LYS A 101 -24.00 -1.68 6.49
CA LYS A 101 -23.91 -0.31 5.98
C LYS A 101 -22.98 0.55 6.85
N SER A 102 -23.08 0.43 8.18
CA SER A 102 -22.21 1.14 9.12
C SER A 102 -20.75 0.70 8.95
N PHE A 103 -20.51 -0.60 8.83
CA PHE A 103 -19.18 -1.17 8.58
C PHE A 103 -18.59 -0.66 7.27
N LEU A 104 -19.32 -0.75 6.15
CA LEU A 104 -18.86 -0.20 4.87
C LEU A 104 -18.57 1.29 4.96
N GLY A 105 -19.36 2.04 5.73
CA GLY A 105 -19.15 3.46 5.98
C GLY A 105 -17.76 3.78 6.52
N THR A 106 -17.11 2.86 7.24
CA THR A 106 -15.74 3.06 7.78
C THR A 106 -14.63 3.01 6.73
N PHE A 107 -14.92 2.46 5.54
CA PHE A 107 -13.99 2.35 4.42
C PHE A 107 -14.40 3.24 3.24
N ASN A 108 -15.70 3.35 3.00
CA ASN A 108 -16.27 4.05 1.86
C ASN A 108 -16.67 5.47 2.26
N GLY A 109 -15.66 6.35 2.30
CA GLY A 109 -15.90 7.78 2.46
C GLY A 109 -14.69 8.65 2.13
N GLY A 110 -14.96 9.94 1.92
CA GLY A 110 -13.98 10.96 1.57
C GLY A 110 -13.62 11.90 2.72
N PHE A 111 -12.84 12.94 2.44
CA PHE A 111 -12.34 13.92 3.41
C PHE A 111 -13.44 14.53 4.30
N ALA A 112 -14.59 14.87 3.72
CA ALA A 112 -15.71 15.48 4.44
C ALA A 112 -16.34 14.55 5.49
N GLN A 113 -16.08 13.25 5.38
CA GLN A 113 -16.63 12.22 6.25
C GLN A 113 -15.58 11.70 7.24
N ARG A 114 -14.53 12.46 7.53
CA ARG A 114 -13.58 12.16 8.61
C ARG A 114 -14.26 12.39 9.97
N HIS A 115 -14.35 11.35 10.79
CA HIS A 115 -14.86 11.41 12.17
C HIS A 115 -14.25 10.28 12.97
N ASN A 116 -14.24 10.43 14.31
CA ASN A 116 -13.52 9.56 15.25
C ASN A 116 -13.89 8.07 15.16
N THR A 117 -14.99 7.69 14.52
CA THR A 117 -15.38 6.29 14.31
C THR A 117 -14.94 5.70 12.97
N ARG A 118 -14.30 6.48 12.10
CA ARG A 118 -13.85 6.08 10.75
C ARG A 118 -12.34 6.25 10.60
N LEU A 119 -11.61 5.46 11.38
CA LEU A 119 -10.16 5.56 11.54
C LEU A 119 -9.38 5.42 10.23
N LEU A 120 -9.79 4.52 9.32
CA LEU A 120 -9.14 4.41 8.01
C LEU A 120 -9.30 5.69 7.17
N ILE A 121 -10.48 6.33 7.21
CA ILE A 121 -10.69 7.62 6.56
C ILE A 121 -9.83 8.68 7.22
N MET A 122 -9.79 8.74 8.55
CA MET A 122 -8.95 9.71 9.25
C MET A 122 -7.47 9.55 8.89
N LEU A 123 -6.96 8.33 8.85
CA LEU A 123 -5.56 8.04 8.52
C LEU A 123 -5.23 8.42 7.07
N LEU A 124 -6.01 7.95 6.08
CA LEU A 124 -5.70 8.16 4.65
C LEU A 124 -6.05 9.55 4.12
N PHE A 125 -6.70 10.38 4.95
CA PHE A 125 -6.96 11.78 4.67
C PHE A 125 -6.29 12.73 5.67
N ASP A 126 -5.47 12.20 6.58
CA ASP A 126 -4.53 13.02 7.32
C ASP A 126 -3.50 13.58 6.33
N GLU A 127 -3.13 14.85 6.50
CA GLU A 127 -2.32 15.58 5.53
C GLU A 127 -0.94 14.94 5.33
N GLU A 128 -0.31 14.55 6.43
CA GLU A 128 1.01 13.93 6.44
C GLU A 128 0.95 12.53 5.83
N ALA A 129 0.10 11.66 6.36
CA ALA A 129 -0.02 10.28 5.90
C ALA A 129 -0.46 10.22 4.42
N SER A 130 -1.37 11.11 3.99
CA SER A 130 -1.79 11.18 2.59
C SER A 130 -0.66 11.63 1.67
N ALA A 131 0.19 12.55 2.11
CA ALA A 131 1.33 13.02 1.34
C ALA A 131 2.42 11.95 1.21
N GLU A 132 2.76 11.27 2.31
CA GLU A 132 3.71 10.14 2.32
C GLU A 132 3.24 9.00 1.41
N ALA A 133 1.99 8.58 1.57
CA ALA A 133 1.40 7.52 0.76
C ALA A 133 1.41 7.87 -0.73
N PHE A 134 1.00 9.09 -1.09
CA PHE A 134 1.00 9.52 -2.48
C PHE A 134 2.42 9.62 -3.05
N GLY A 135 3.37 10.21 -2.31
CA GLY A 135 4.76 10.31 -2.72
C GLY A 135 5.38 8.94 -3.04
N TYR A 136 5.13 7.95 -2.17
CA TYR A 136 5.55 6.57 -2.41
C TYR A 136 4.90 5.95 -3.66
N ILE A 137 3.57 6.08 -3.81
CA ILE A 137 2.85 5.57 -4.99
C ILE A 137 3.40 6.21 -6.27
N ASP A 138 3.63 7.51 -6.26
CA ASP A 138 4.15 8.27 -7.39
C ASP A 138 5.56 7.81 -7.80
N GLU A 139 6.44 7.57 -6.84
CA GLU A 139 7.76 6.99 -7.12
C GLU A 139 7.66 5.60 -7.75
N VAL A 140 6.83 4.71 -7.19
CA VAL A 140 6.63 3.36 -7.73
C VAL A 140 6.07 3.42 -9.15
N VAL A 141 5.07 4.28 -9.40
CA VAL A 141 4.48 4.48 -10.72
C VAL A 141 5.49 5.01 -11.74
N LYS A 142 6.31 6.00 -11.36
CA LYS A 142 7.38 6.52 -12.22
C LYS A 142 8.40 5.44 -12.58
N LYS A 143 8.81 4.61 -11.61
CA LYS A 143 9.68 3.44 -11.86
C LYS A 143 9.00 2.44 -12.82
N ALA A 144 7.70 2.17 -12.61
CA ALA A 144 6.93 1.26 -13.44
C ALA A 144 6.85 1.73 -14.90
N LEU A 145 6.46 2.98 -15.13
CA LEU A 145 6.35 3.57 -16.46
C LEU A 145 7.70 3.63 -17.18
N HIS A 146 8.77 3.96 -16.45
CA HIS A 146 10.11 4.02 -17.01
C HIS A 146 10.65 2.64 -17.45
N SER A 147 10.33 1.59 -16.68
CA SER A 147 10.81 0.22 -16.95
C SER A 147 9.90 -0.59 -17.86
N ALA A 148 8.65 -0.17 -18.06
CA ALA A 148 7.69 -0.89 -18.89
C ALA A 148 8.06 -0.83 -20.38
N ALA A 149 8.10 -2.00 -21.01
CA ALA A 149 8.28 -2.13 -22.46
C ALA A 149 6.96 -1.90 -23.23
N THR A 150 5.81 -2.14 -22.59
CA THR A 150 4.47 -1.98 -23.17
C THR A 150 3.49 -1.43 -22.12
N PRO A 151 2.43 -0.71 -22.51
CA PRO A 151 1.44 -0.19 -21.54
C PRO A 151 0.79 -1.28 -20.69
N ALA A 152 0.58 -2.47 -21.26
CA ALA A 152 0.01 -3.62 -20.57
C ALA A 152 0.91 -4.20 -19.45
N ALA A 153 2.20 -3.85 -19.43
CA ALA A 153 3.13 -4.31 -18.41
C ALA A 153 2.97 -3.56 -17.08
N VAL A 154 2.31 -2.40 -17.07
CA VAL A 154 2.00 -1.67 -15.84
C VAL A 154 0.59 -2.02 -15.38
N PRO A 155 0.37 -2.37 -14.11
CA PRO A 155 -0.96 -2.65 -13.60
C PRO A 155 -1.88 -1.43 -13.78
N TRP A 156 -2.87 -1.53 -14.67
CA TRP A 156 -3.76 -0.40 -14.99
C TRP A 156 -4.47 0.16 -13.74
N ARG A 157 -4.84 -0.72 -12.80
CA ARG A 157 -5.47 -0.33 -11.53
C ARG A 157 -4.58 0.58 -10.69
N LEU A 158 -3.26 0.36 -10.72
CA LEU A 158 -2.28 1.18 -9.99
C LEU A 158 -2.22 2.58 -10.60
N LEU A 159 -2.16 2.68 -11.93
CA LEU A 159 -2.11 3.95 -12.63
C LEU A 159 -3.40 4.76 -12.48
N VAL A 160 -4.57 4.12 -12.60
CA VAL A 160 -5.87 4.79 -12.36
C VAL A 160 -5.99 5.24 -10.90
N GLY A 161 -5.60 4.39 -9.94
CA GLY A 161 -5.61 4.75 -8.52
C GLY A 161 -4.68 5.91 -8.18
N TRP A 162 -3.49 5.95 -8.80
CA TRP A 162 -2.53 7.05 -8.66
C TRP A 162 -3.05 8.35 -9.27
N ARG A 163 -3.56 8.31 -10.52
CA ARG A 163 -4.14 9.48 -11.21
C ARG A 163 -5.27 10.12 -10.40
N ASP A 164 -6.18 9.29 -9.89
CA ASP A 164 -7.39 9.75 -9.20
C ASP A 164 -7.17 9.93 -7.69
N PHE A 165 -5.99 9.67 -7.14
CA PHE A 165 -5.77 9.55 -5.68
C PHE A 165 -6.33 10.73 -4.86
N HIS A 166 -6.20 11.96 -5.41
CA HIS A 166 -6.68 13.20 -4.80
C HIS A 166 -8.03 13.70 -5.36
N ALA A 167 -8.64 13.00 -6.30
CA ALA A 167 -9.89 13.42 -6.90
C ALA A 167 -11.05 13.46 -5.87
N GLU A 168 -11.94 14.42 -6.06
CA GLU A 168 -13.15 14.55 -5.26
C GLU A 168 -14.04 13.30 -5.47
N GLY A 169 -14.37 12.61 -4.38
CA GLY A 169 -15.16 11.38 -4.41
C GLY A 169 -14.36 10.09 -4.33
N VAL A 170 -13.02 10.13 -4.40
CA VAL A 170 -12.20 8.96 -4.11
C VAL A 170 -12.28 8.61 -2.62
N SER A 171 -12.59 7.35 -2.33
CA SER A 171 -12.77 6.88 -0.97
C SER A 171 -11.46 6.42 -0.33
N ALA A 172 -11.44 6.35 1.00
CA ALA A 172 -10.31 5.80 1.75
C ALA A 172 -9.99 4.35 1.30
N TRP A 173 -11.01 3.55 0.97
CA TRP A 173 -10.84 2.21 0.41
C TRP A 173 -10.00 2.20 -0.88
N VAL A 174 -10.29 3.11 -1.81
CA VAL A 174 -9.55 3.23 -3.07
C VAL A 174 -8.10 3.64 -2.81
N ARG A 175 -7.88 4.64 -1.94
CA ARG A 175 -6.53 5.07 -1.54
C ARG A 175 -5.73 3.93 -0.91
N ALA A 176 -6.36 3.19 0.01
CA ALA A 176 -5.79 2.02 0.65
C ALA A 176 -5.34 0.97 -0.38
N LYS A 177 -6.26 0.54 -1.25
CA LYS A 177 -5.96 -0.50 -2.24
C LYS A 177 -4.91 -0.04 -3.25
N THR A 178 -4.86 1.25 -3.57
CA THR A 178 -3.82 1.84 -4.43
C THR A 178 -2.44 1.75 -3.77
N LEU A 179 -2.32 2.14 -2.49
CA LEU A 179 -1.08 2.05 -1.73
C LEU A 179 -0.57 0.61 -1.64
N LEU A 180 -1.44 -0.33 -1.25
CA LEU A 180 -1.06 -1.75 -1.16
C LEU A 180 -0.69 -2.33 -2.53
N LEU A 181 -1.35 -1.90 -3.61
CA LEU A 181 -1.02 -2.35 -4.95
C LEU A 181 0.36 -1.83 -5.38
N ALA A 182 0.70 -0.58 -5.05
CA ALA A 182 2.03 -0.03 -5.29
C ALA A 182 3.09 -0.82 -4.52
N HIS A 183 2.84 -1.09 -3.23
CA HIS A 183 3.75 -1.86 -2.39
C HIS A 183 3.99 -3.28 -2.91
N ASN A 184 2.91 -4.01 -3.24
CA ASN A 184 3.01 -5.35 -3.80
C ASN A 184 3.73 -5.38 -5.15
N TYR A 185 3.56 -4.34 -5.97
CA TYR A 185 4.26 -4.21 -7.24
C TYR A 185 5.77 -4.03 -7.03
N GLU A 186 6.18 -3.17 -6.09
CA GLU A 186 7.59 -2.97 -5.77
C GLU A 186 8.23 -4.25 -5.20
N LEU A 187 7.55 -4.94 -4.27
CA LEU A 187 8.00 -6.25 -3.77
C LEU A 187 8.18 -7.27 -4.90
N ALA A 188 7.22 -7.36 -5.83
CA ALA A 188 7.31 -8.26 -6.97
C ALA A 188 8.51 -7.96 -7.87
N ILE A 189 8.83 -6.69 -8.10
CA ILE A 189 10.04 -6.28 -8.83
C ILE A 189 11.29 -6.72 -8.08
N HIS A 190 11.37 -6.49 -6.77
CA HIS A 190 12.53 -6.88 -5.96
C HIS A 190 12.73 -8.40 -5.95
N HIS A 191 11.64 -9.17 -5.80
CA HIS A 191 11.70 -10.63 -5.87
C HIS A 191 12.16 -11.11 -7.26
N ALA A 192 11.65 -10.53 -8.34
CA ALA A 192 12.08 -10.87 -9.69
C ALA A 192 13.56 -10.52 -9.94
N ALA A 193 14.05 -9.41 -9.39
CA ALA A 193 15.45 -9.02 -9.45
C ALA A 193 16.35 -9.99 -8.67
N ALA A 194 15.95 -10.37 -7.46
CA ALA A 194 16.67 -11.34 -6.63
C ALA A 194 16.74 -12.73 -7.29
N GLN A 195 15.64 -13.20 -7.89
CA GLN A 195 15.62 -14.47 -8.65
C GLN A 195 16.56 -14.46 -9.86
N ARG A 196 16.78 -13.29 -10.46
CA ARG A 196 17.74 -13.11 -11.56
C ARG A 196 19.18 -12.90 -11.09
N GLY A 197 19.45 -13.02 -9.79
CA GLY A 197 20.77 -12.80 -9.21
C GLY A 197 21.22 -11.34 -9.25
N ILE A 198 20.31 -10.40 -9.52
CA ILE A 198 20.58 -8.96 -9.50
C ILE A 198 20.45 -8.48 -8.05
N ASN A 199 21.47 -8.79 -7.24
CA ASN A 199 21.49 -8.47 -5.81
C ASN A 199 22.03 -7.06 -5.48
N SER A 200 22.16 -6.15 -6.46
CA SER A 200 22.52 -4.76 -6.13
C SER A 200 22.03 -3.74 -7.18
N MET A 201 21.00 -2.98 -6.82
CA MET A 201 20.89 -1.57 -7.24
C MET A 201 21.37 -0.61 -6.14
N GLY A 202 22.14 -1.11 -5.16
CA GLY A 202 22.79 -0.32 -4.11
C GLY A 202 24.31 -0.53 -4.11
N HIS A 203 25.05 0.41 -4.70
CA HIS A 203 26.37 0.92 -4.30
C HIS A 203 27.51 0.02 -3.72
N ALA A 204 27.57 -1.29 -3.94
CA ALA A 204 28.74 -2.09 -3.55
C ALA A 204 30.00 -1.95 -4.46
N PRO A 205 29.90 -1.79 -5.80
CA PRO A 205 31.11 -1.74 -6.64
C PRO A 205 31.83 -0.39 -6.59
N SER A 206 31.15 0.69 -6.17
CA SER A 206 31.75 2.04 -6.12
C SER A 206 32.66 2.29 -4.90
N LEU A 207 32.48 1.55 -3.80
CA LEU A 207 33.33 1.68 -2.61
C LEU A 207 34.65 0.91 -2.76
N THR A 208 34.61 -0.29 -3.35
CA THR A 208 35.80 -1.14 -3.49
C THR A 208 36.78 -0.65 -4.56
N ALA A 209 36.31 -0.09 -5.68
CA ALA A 209 37.20 0.45 -6.72
C ALA A 209 37.94 1.72 -6.27
N ARG A 210 37.26 2.61 -5.53
CA ARG A 210 37.87 3.84 -4.98
C ARG A 210 38.84 3.56 -3.84
N GLN A 211 38.54 2.59 -2.98
CA GLN A 211 39.45 2.17 -1.90
C GLN A 211 40.68 1.45 -2.44
N THR A 212 40.53 0.55 -3.42
CA THR A 212 41.67 -0.12 -4.09
C THR A 212 42.66 0.91 -4.64
N ARG A 213 42.17 1.98 -5.27
CA ARG A 213 42.99 3.08 -5.78
C ARG A 213 43.69 3.91 -4.70
N ARG A 214 43.15 3.95 -3.48
CA ARG A 214 43.64 4.80 -2.38
C ARG A 214 44.55 4.06 -1.40
N THR A 215 44.38 2.76 -1.24
CA THR A 215 45.16 1.93 -0.31
C THR A 215 46.12 0.96 -0.99
N GLY A 216 46.02 0.77 -2.31
CA GLY A 216 46.87 -0.16 -3.06
C GLY A 216 46.59 -1.65 -2.78
N VAL A 217 45.56 -1.95 -1.97
CA VAL A 217 45.21 -3.32 -1.59
C VAL A 217 44.28 -3.92 -2.65
N ALA A 218 44.66 -5.07 -3.20
CA ALA A 218 43.90 -5.75 -4.25
C ALA A 218 42.47 -6.08 -3.79
N GLN A 219 41.51 -5.92 -4.71
CA GLN A 219 40.07 -6.08 -4.42
C GLN A 219 39.71 -7.47 -3.88
N ALA A 220 40.49 -8.51 -4.24
CA ALA A 220 40.34 -9.88 -3.73
C ALA A 220 40.66 -9.99 -2.23
N GLU A 221 41.63 -9.21 -1.74
CA GLU A 221 42.03 -9.15 -0.34
C GLU A 221 40.95 -8.47 0.53
N LEU A 222 40.36 -7.38 0.02
CA LEU A 222 39.28 -6.67 0.71
C LEU A 222 38.02 -7.53 0.85
N ARG A 223 37.69 -8.33 -0.16
CA ARG A 223 36.55 -9.24 -0.13
C ARG A 223 36.72 -10.39 0.87
N ARG A 224 37.96 -10.87 1.09
CA ARG A 224 38.23 -11.90 2.11
C ARG A 224 38.09 -11.40 3.55
N ARG A 225 38.21 -10.10 3.80
CA ARG A 225 38.10 -9.51 5.14
C ARG A 225 36.66 -9.20 5.57
N TRP A 226 35.71 -9.23 4.64
CA TRP A 226 34.31 -8.83 4.85
C TRP A 226 33.31 -9.94 4.50
N ALA A 227 33.80 -11.15 4.21
CA ALA A 227 33.03 -12.38 4.15
C ALA A 227 33.08 -13.07 5.52
#